data_AF-A0A522M9D8-F1
#
_entry.id   AF-A0A522M9D8-F1
#
_cell.length_a   1.000
_cell.length_b   1.000
_cell.length_c   1.000
_cell.angle_alpha   90.00
_cell.angle_beta   90.00
_cell.angle_gamma   90.00
#
_symmetry.space_group_name_H-M   'P 1'
#
loop_
_entity.id
_entity.type
_entity.pdbx_description
1 polymer ?
#
loop_
_entity_poly.entity_id
_entity_poly.type
_entity_poly.pdbx_seq_one_letter_code
_entity_poly.pdbx_strand_id
1 'polypeptide(L)' 'LCRDFVVPELLQDAATPRALADAVLQWLQAPPEKMAAVQQRFTALHAELQRDTAQLATDAIEKILQG' A
#
# COMPACT_ATOMS: atom_id res chain seq x y z
N LEU A 1 -0.41 -1.12 7.41
CA LEU A 1 -0.71 -2.39 6.72
C LEU A 1 0.45 -2.89 5.85
N CYS A 2 1.40 -2.05 5.42
CA CYS A 2 2.63 -2.58 4.81
C CYS A 2 3.70 -3.05 5.81
N ARG A 3 3.77 -2.50 7.04
CA ARG A 3 4.78 -2.76 8.10
C ARG A 3 6.26 -2.62 7.68
N ASP A 4 6.54 -2.70 6.39
CA ASP A 4 7.79 -2.49 5.69
C ASP A 4 7.56 -1.39 4.64
N PHE A 5 8.45 -0.39 4.61
CA PHE A 5 8.43 0.66 3.61
C PHE A 5 8.88 0.12 2.25
N VAL A 6 7.95 -0.43 1.47
CA VAL A 6 8.21 -0.93 0.11
C VAL A 6 8.39 0.20 -0.92
N VAL A 7 7.93 1.40 -0.60
CA VAL A 7 8.15 2.61 -1.38
C VAL A 7 8.58 3.76 -0.46
N PRO A 8 9.39 4.72 -0.96
CA PRO A 8 9.72 5.92 -0.20
C PRO A 8 8.45 6.74 0.01
N GLU A 9 8.07 6.90 1.28
CA GLU A 9 6.93 7.72 1.71
C GLU A 9 7.43 9.09 2.16
N LEU A 10 7.50 10.04 1.23
CA LEU A 10 7.84 11.44 1.51
C LEU A 10 6.56 12.21 1.85
N LEU A 11 6.32 12.44 3.14
CA LEU A 11 5.10 13.11 3.62
C LEU A 11 5.38 14.57 4.00
N GLN A 12 4.44 15.44 3.63
CA GLN A 12 4.42 16.86 4.04
C GLN A 12 5.75 17.56 3.75
N ASP A 13 6.42 18.08 4.77
CA ASP A 13 7.67 18.83 4.65
C ASP A 13 8.83 17.97 4.11
N ALA A 14 8.73 16.64 4.15
CA ALA A 14 9.72 15.75 3.56
C ALA A 14 9.60 15.67 2.02
N ALA A 15 8.46 16.06 1.42
CA ALA A 15 8.22 16.05 -0.02
C ALA A 15 8.86 17.24 -0.75
N THR A 16 10.10 17.56 -0.41
CA THR A 16 10.84 18.62 -1.09
C THR A 16 11.19 18.19 -2.52
N PRO A 17 11.37 19.14 -3.47
CA PRO A 17 11.74 18.82 -4.84
C PRO A 17 13.01 17.95 -4.93
N ARG A 18 13.99 18.21 -4.06
CA ARG A 18 15.24 17.45 -4.03
C ARG A 18 15.01 16.01 -3.56
N ALA A 19 14.26 15.82 -2.47
CA ALA A 19 13.95 14.50 -1.94
C ALA A 19 13.17 13.65 -2.95
N LEU A 20 12.22 14.26 -3.66
CA LEU A 20 11.47 13.60 -4.73
C LEU A 20 12.39 13.16 -5.89
N ALA A 21 13.28 14.05 -6.35
CA ALA A 21 14.22 13.73 -7.42
C ALA A 21 15.16 12.58 -7.04
N ASP A 22 15.71 12.62 -5.82
CA ASP A 22 16.61 11.57 -5.32
C ASP A 22 15.87 10.24 -5.17
N ALA A 23 14.64 10.24 -4.66
CA ALA A 23 13.81 9.03 -4.54
C ALA A 23 13.50 8.41 -5.91
N VAL A 24 13.16 9.22 -6.92
CA VAL A 24 12.91 8.74 -8.28
C VAL A 24 14.18 8.15 -8.90
N LEU A 25 15.32 8.83 -8.78
CA LEU A 25 16.60 8.33 -9.29
C LEU A 25 17.00 7.01 -8.64
N GLN A 26 16.77 6.86 -7.33
CA GLN A 26 17.02 5.61 -6.60
C GLN A 26 16.21 4.44 -7.16
N TRP A 27 14.98 4.68 -7.64
CA TRP A 27 14.17 3.65 -8.29
C TRP A 27 14.62 3.34 -9.71
N LEU A 28 15.01 4.35 -10.49
CA LEU A 28 15.52 4.16 -11.85
C LEU A 28 16.84 3.37 -11.87
N GLN A 29 17.66 3.54 -10.83
CA GLN A 29 18.93 2.83 -10.66
C GLN A 29 18.79 1.52 -9.87
N ALA A 30 17.60 1.20 -9.38
CA ALA A 30 17.38 0.00 -8.61
C ALA A 30 17.56 -1.25 -9.47
N PRO A 31 18.06 -2.35 -8.88
CA PRO A 31 18.16 -3.59 -9.60
C PRO A 31 16.77 -4.22 -9.82
N PRO A 32 16.57 -5.03 -10.88
CA PRO A 32 15.25 -5.51 -11.30
C PRO A 32 14.45 -6.24 -10.21
N GLU A 33 15.14 -6.95 -9.32
CA GLU A 33 14.53 -7.66 -8.19
C GLU A 33 13.78 -6.73 -7.23
N LYS A 34 14.19 -5.46 -7.13
CA LYS A 34 13.50 -4.48 -6.28
C LYS A 34 12.09 -4.21 -6.81
N MET A 35 11.92 -4.16 -8.13
CA MET A 35 10.58 -4.02 -8.74
C MET A 35 9.72 -5.25 -8.54
N ALA A 36 10.30 -6.45 -8.70
CA ALA A 36 9.60 -7.70 -8.46
C ALA A 36 9.09 -7.82 -7.01
N ALA A 37 9.92 -7.44 -6.04
CA ALA A 37 9.55 -7.46 -4.62
C ALA A 37 8.40 -6.49 -4.30
N VAL A 38 8.42 -5.28 -4.88
CA VAL A 38 7.32 -4.31 -4.72
C VAL A 38 6.03 -4.85 -5.30
N GLN A 39 6.06 -5.35 -6.54
CA GLN A 39 4.88 -5.91 -7.19
C GLN A 39 4.27 -7.04 -6.37
N GLN A 40 5.10 -8.00 -5.92
CA GLN A 40 4.66 -9.11 -5.08
C GLN A 40 4.01 -8.62 -3.79
N ARG A 41 4.58 -7.60 -3.12
CA ARG A 41 4.02 -7.06 -1.89
C ARG A 41 2.66 -6.40 -2.12
N PHE A 42 2.52 -5.58 -3.16
CA PHE A 42 1.26 -4.93 -3.49
C PHE A 42 0.19 -5.93 -3.92
N THR A 43 0.55 -6.99 -4.67
CA THR A 43 -0.38 -8.07 -5.01
C THR A 43 -0.87 -8.81 -3.77
N ALA A 44 0.02 -9.16 -2.84
CA ALA A 44 -0.36 -9.79 -1.58
C ALA A 44 -1.29 -8.89 -0.75
N LEU A 45 -0.95 -7.60 -0.63
CA LEU A 45 -1.78 -6.62 0.05
C LEU A 45 -3.16 -6.47 -0.60
N HIS A 46 -3.22 -6.45 -1.94
CA HIS A 46 -4.48 -6.39 -2.67
C HIS A 46 -5.35 -7.61 -2.36
N ALA A 47 -4.78 -8.82 -2.38
CA ALA A 47 -5.49 -10.06 -2.04
C ALA A 47 -5.96 -10.09 -0.58
N GLU A 48 -5.15 -9.59 0.36
CA GLU A 48 -5.53 -9.46 1.77
C GLU A 48 -6.70 -8.49 1.98
N LEU A 49 -6.70 -7.38 1.24
CA LEU A 49 -7.77 -6.37 1.25
C LEU A 49 -9.01 -6.79 0.46
N GLN A 50 -8.88 -7.66 -0.53
CA GLN A 50 -9.97 -8.26 -1.32
C GLN A 50 -10.76 -9.34 -0.56
N ARG A 51 -10.91 -9.16 0.76
CA ARG A 51 -11.88 -9.94 1.54
C ARG A 51 -13.22 -9.24 1.51
N ASP A 52 -14.29 -10.03 1.58
CA ASP A 52 -15.72 -9.71 1.60
C ASP A 52 -16.13 -8.70 2.68
N THR A 53 -15.46 -7.56 2.72
CA THR A 53 -15.63 -6.53 3.73
C THR A 53 -16.98 -5.85 3.51
N ALA A 54 -17.47 -5.79 2.26
CA ALA A 54 -18.83 -5.39 1.95
C ALA A 54 -19.85 -6.36 2.55
N GLN A 55 -19.62 -7.67 2.45
CA GLN A 55 -20.56 -8.68 2.96
C GLN A 55 -20.52 -8.76 4.49
N LEU A 56 -19.33 -8.79 5.09
CA LEU A 56 -19.15 -8.75 6.55
C LEU A 56 -19.63 -7.42 7.18
N ALA A 57 -19.47 -6.29 6.50
CA ALA A 57 -20.03 -5.02 6.96
C ALA A 57 -21.56 -4.98 6.82
N THR A 58 -22.10 -5.54 5.74
CA THR A 58 -23.56 -5.65 5.56
C THR A 58 -24.18 -6.55 6.63
N ASP A 59 -23.60 -7.72 6.89
CA ASP A 59 -24.06 -8.66 7.92
C ASP A 59 -23.97 -8.06 9.34
N ALA A 60 -22.94 -7.25 9.60
CA ALA A 60 -22.80 -6.54 10.88
C ALA A 60 -23.84 -5.42 11.03
N ILE A 61 -24.16 -4.70 9.96
CA ILE A 61 -25.20 -3.65 9.96
C ILE A 61 -26.60 -4.28 10.08
N GLU A 62 -26.88 -5.39 9.39
CA GLU A 62 -28.16 -6.08 9.44
C GLU A 62 -28.47 -6.60 10.86
N LYS A 63 -27.47 -7.15 11.56
CA LYS A 63 -27.61 -7.57 12.97
C LYS A 63 -27.93 -6.41 13.93
N ILE A 64 -27.51 -5.19 13.63
CA ILE A 64 -27.82 -4.00 14.44
C ILE A 64 -29.22 -3.48 14.15
N LEU A 65 -29.73 -3.64 12.92
CA LEU A 65 -31.08 -3.21 12.53
C LEU A 65 -32.19 -4.18 12.96
N GLN A 66 -31.85 -5.44 13.21
CA GLN A 66 -32.78 -6.48 13.67
C GLN A 66 -32.81 -6.66 15.21
N GLY A 67 -32.02 -5.88 15.95
CA GLY A 67 -32.03 -5.82 17.42
C GLY A 67 -32.69 -4.56 17.94
#